data_AF-A0A954H978-F1
#
_entry.id   AF-A0A954H978-F1
#
_cell.length_a   1.000
_cell.length_b   1.000
_cell.length_c   1.000
_cell.angle_alpha   90.00
_cell.angle_beta   90.00
_cell.angle_gamma   90.00
#
_symmetry.space_group_name_H-M   'P 1'
#
loop_
_entity.id
_entity.type
_entity.pdbx_description
1 polymer ?
#
loop_
_entity_poly.entity_id
_entity_poly.type
_entity_poly.pdbx_seq_one_letter_code
_entity_poly.pdbx_strand_id
1 'polypeptide(L)'
;MPFVGGVSSWELIIVAVVALLLFGKRLPEVARSVGKGIVEFKKGVAGIEDEVKEAARNKPARSERAEAQESLDDVKAPKFEPPVEEPQVEEPQLETKDA
;
A
#
# COMPACT_ATOMS: atom_id res chain seq x y z
N MET A 1 7.46 -22.05 -25.02
CA MET A 1 6.65 -20.81 -25.14
C MET A 1 7.11 -19.84 -24.05
N PRO A 2 7.66 -18.66 -24.35
CA PRO A 2 8.22 -17.82 -23.30
C PRO A 2 7.40 -16.56 -22.96
N PHE A 3 6.07 -16.58 -22.82
CA PHE A 3 5.35 -15.35 -22.40
C PHE A 3 3.98 -15.63 -21.74
N VAL A 4 3.92 -15.74 -20.41
CA VAL A 4 2.68 -15.51 -19.64
C VAL A 4 3.10 -14.89 -18.30
N GLY A 5 2.91 -13.59 -18.11
CA GLY A 5 2.95 -13.00 -16.77
C GLY A 5 3.47 -11.57 -16.62
N GLY A 6 4.10 -10.97 -17.63
CA GLY A 6 4.57 -9.59 -17.53
C GLY A 6 4.78 -8.98 -18.90
N VAL A 7 4.56 -7.67 -19.00
CA VAL A 7 4.94 -6.89 -20.19
C VAL A 7 6.41 -7.16 -20.41
N SER A 8 6.72 -7.94 -21.44
CA SER A 8 8.11 -8.29 -21.69
C SER A 8 8.85 -7.01 -22.08
N SER A 9 10.12 -6.87 -21.68
CA SER A 9 10.94 -5.73 -22.10
C SER A 9 10.95 -5.58 -23.62
N TRP A 10 10.74 -6.69 -24.34
CA TRP A 10 10.60 -6.71 -25.80
C TRP A 10 9.35 -5.98 -26.30
N GLU A 11 8.19 -6.21 -25.70
CA GLU A 11 6.95 -5.49 -26.04
C GLU A 11 7.08 -3.99 -25.77
N LEU A 12 7.70 -3.60 -24.66
CA LEU A 12 7.95 -2.18 -24.36
C LEU A 12 8.85 -1.52 -25.41
N ILE A 13 9.88 -2.22 -25.89
CA ILE A 13 10.74 -1.71 -26.96
C ILE A 13 9.94 -1.52 -28.25
N ILE A 14 9.08 -2.47 -28.63
CA ILE A 14 8.25 -2.34 -29.83
C ILE A 14 7.31 -1.14 -29.73
N VAL A 15 6.64 -0.97 -28.59
CA VAL A 15 5.76 0.19 -28.35
C VAL A 15 6.54 1.50 -28.38
N ALA A 16 7.74 1.53 -27.78
CA ALA A 16 8.60 2.70 -27.82
C ALA A 16 9.01 3.05 -29.27
N VAL A 17 9.36 2.07 -30.09
CA VAL A 17 9.69 2.29 -31.51
C VAL A 17 8.49 2.86 -32.27
N VAL A 18 7.29 2.32 -32.10
CA VAL A 18 6.08 2.85 -32.73
C VAL A 18 5.81 4.28 -32.26
N ALA A 19 5.95 4.57 -30.98
CA ALA A 19 5.82 5.92 -30.44
C ALA A 19 6.88 6.87 -31.03
N LEU A 20 8.13 6.43 -31.20
CA LEU A 20 9.17 7.20 -31.86
C LEU A 20 8.86 7.47 -33.34
N LEU A 21 8.20 6.56 -34.06
CA LEU A 21 7.78 6.81 -35.43
C LEU A 21 6.66 7.85 -35.53
N LEU A 22 5.69 7.80 -34.60
CA LEU A 22 4.57 8.74 -34.57
C LEU A 22 4.99 10.15 -34.11
N PHE A 23 5.79 10.22 -33.05
CA PHE A 23 6.16 11.49 -32.41
C PHE A 23 7.54 12.00 -32.83
N GLY A 24 8.44 11.13 -33.29
CA GLY A 24 9.78 11.48 -33.76
C GLY A 24 10.54 12.36 -32.78
N LYS A 25 11.00 13.51 -33.27
CA LYS A 25 11.76 14.51 -32.49
C LYS A 25 10.91 15.25 -31.46
N ARG A 26 9.58 15.08 -31.47
CA ARG A 26 8.66 15.74 -30.52
C ARG A 26 8.49 14.95 -29.23
N LEU A 27 8.90 13.69 -29.18
CA LEU A 27 8.87 12.85 -27.97
C LEU A 27 9.54 13.52 -26.75
N PRO A 28 10.76 14.09 -26.83
CA PRO A 28 11.37 14.80 -25.69
C PRO A 28 10.62 16.08 -25.31
N GLU A 29 9.95 16.74 -26.25
CA GLU A 29 9.15 17.94 -26.00
C GLU A 29 7.88 17.57 -25.20
N VAL A 30 7.19 16.51 -25.62
CA VAL A 30 6.00 15.97 -24.93
C VAL A 30 6.36 15.40 -23.56
N ALA A 31 7.46 14.63 -23.45
CA ALA A 31 7.93 14.11 -22.18
C ALA A 31 8.25 15.25 -21.19
N ARG A 32 8.85 16.34 -21.67
CA ARG A 32 9.13 17.52 -20.84
C ARG A 32 7.85 18.26 -20.44
N SER A 33 6.87 18.42 -21.31
CA SER A 33 5.61 19.11 -20.97
C SER A 33 4.79 18.31 -19.96
N VAL A 34 4.64 17.01 -20.17
CA VAL A 34 3.96 16.10 -19.26
C VAL A 34 4.72 15.99 -17.93
N GLY A 35 6.05 15.84 -17.98
CA GLY A 35 6.89 15.76 -16.79
C GLY A 35 6.77 17.01 -15.91
N LYS A 36 6.75 18.21 -16.52
CA LYS A 36 6.50 19.46 -15.79
C LYS A 36 5.13 19.46 -15.11
N GLY A 37 4.07 19.03 -15.80
CA GLY A 37 2.73 18.93 -15.24
C GLY A 37 2.65 17.99 -14.04
N ILE A 38 3.29 16.82 -14.13
CA ILE A 38 3.35 15.84 -13.02
C ILE A 38 4.10 16.41 -11.81
N VAL A 39 5.23 17.11 -12.05
CA VAL A 39 6.02 17.73 -10.97
C VAL A 39 5.23 18.81 -10.25
N GLU A 40 4.60 19.72 -10.99
CA GLU A 40 3.79 20.80 -10.41
C GLU A 40 2.54 20.24 -9.71
N PHE A 41 1.89 19.21 -10.27
CA PHE A 41 0.79 18.51 -9.62
C PHE A 41 1.22 17.90 -8.28
N LYS A 42 2.37 17.20 -8.24
CA LYS A 42 2.88 16.60 -7.00
C LYS A 42 3.20 17.65 -5.94
N LYS A 43 3.77 18.79 -6.33
CA LYS A 43 4.01 19.91 -5.40
C LYS A 43 2.72 20.51 -4.88
N GLY A 44 1.72 20.71 -5.73
CA GLY A 44 0.41 21.21 -5.34
C GLY A 44 -0.28 20.30 -4.33
N VAL A 45 -0.31 18.99 -4.61
CA VAL A 45 -0.89 17.99 -3.68
C VAL A 45 -0.14 17.97 -2.35
N ALA A 46 1.20 17.94 -2.37
CA ALA A 46 1.99 17.94 -1.15
C ALA A 46 1.80 19.21 -0.30
N GLY A 47 1.71 20.38 -0.94
CA GLY A 47 1.43 21.64 -0.25
C GLY A 47 0.07 21.63 0.47
N ILE A 48 -0.96 21.07 -0.18
CA ILE A 48 -2.30 20.93 0.42
C ILE A 48 -2.26 19.98 1.62
N GLU A 49 -1.55 18.85 1.53
CA GLU A 49 -1.40 17.91 2.65
C GLU A 49 -0.72 18.58 3.87
N ASP A 50 0.30 19.39 3.62
CA ASP A 50 1.01 20.13 4.67
C ASP A 50 0.13 21.23 5.29
N GLU A 51 -0.60 22.01 4.48
CA GLU A 51 -1.55 23.03 4.96
C GLU A 51 -2.68 22.42 5.80
N VAL A 52 -3.23 21.28 5.39
CA VAL A 52 -4.27 20.58 6.16
C VAL A 52 -3.73 20.09 7.50
N LYS A 53 -2.49 19.58 7.52
CA LYS A 53 -1.83 19.12 8.74
C LYS A 53 -1.47 20.27 9.68
N GLU A 54 -1.08 21.43 9.14
CA GLU A 54 -0.82 22.64 9.89
C GLU A 54 -2.12 23.23 10.46
N ALA A 55 -3.20 23.31 9.67
CA ALA A 55 -4.51 23.74 10.12
C ALA A 55 -5.08 22.83 11.23
N ALA A 56 -4.86 21.51 11.13
CA ALA A 56 -5.22 20.56 12.19
C ALA A 56 -4.40 20.77 13.48
N ARG A 57 -3.13 21.21 13.37
CA ARG A 57 -2.29 21.56 14.52
C ARG A 57 -2.60 22.94 15.11
N ASN A 58 -3.08 23.88 14.31
CA ASN A 58 -3.32 25.27 14.71
C ASN A 58 -4.77 25.55 15.15
N LYS A 59 -5.62 24.52 15.30
CA LYS A 59 -6.86 24.63 16.05
C LYS A 59 -6.49 24.93 17.52
N PRO A 60 -7.03 25.99 18.16
CA PRO A 60 -6.61 26.38 19.49
C PRO A 60 -6.91 25.24 20.48
N ALA A 61 -5.85 24.55 20.89
CA ALA A 61 -5.83 23.69 22.05
C ALA A 61 -5.98 24.58 23.30
N ARG A 62 -7.23 24.93 23.64
CA ARG A 62 -7.59 25.47 24.96
C ARG A 62 -8.70 24.67 25.65
N SER A 63 -9.02 23.48 25.18
CA SER A 63 -9.79 22.51 25.97
C SER A 63 -9.29 21.11 25.61
N GLU A 64 -9.28 20.19 26.58
CA GLU A 64 -9.05 18.74 26.38
C GLU A 64 -7.60 18.19 26.27
N ARG A 65 -6.57 18.81 26.88
CA ARG A 65 -5.26 18.13 27.05
C ARG A 65 -4.71 18.04 28.47
N ALA A 66 -5.55 18.26 29.48
CA ALA A 66 -5.17 17.98 30.87
C ALA A 66 -5.57 16.57 31.35
N GLU A 67 -6.37 15.80 30.60
CA GLU A 67 -6.99 14.57 31.13
C GLU A 67 -6.73 13.28 30.32
N ALA A 68 -6.00 13.34 29.20
CA ALA A 68 -5.75 12.16 28.36
C ALA A 68 -4.30 11.62 28.43
N GLN A 69 -3.60 11.91 29.53
CA GLN A 69 -2.22 11.44 29.76
C GLN A 69 -2.11 10.44 30.94
N GLU A 70 -3.23 10.01 31.55
CA GLU A 70 -3.24 9.10 32.71
C GLU A 70 -4.01 7.78 32.46
N SER A 71 -4.06 7.29 31.21
CA SER A 71 -4.74 6.02 30.91
C SER A 71 -3.94 5.09 29.98
N LEU A 72 -2.62 5.27 29.89
CA LEU A 72 -1.74 4.43 29.07
C LEU A 72 -0.80 3.52 29.88
N ASP A 73 -0.99 3.38 31.19
CA ASP A 73 -0.10 2.54 32.02
C ASP A 73 -0.76 1.27 32.61
N ASP A 74 -2.07 1.04 32.43
CA ASP A 74 -2.77 -0.11 33.05
C ASP A 74 -3.46 -1.06 32.05
N VAL A 75 -2.84 -1.34 30.90
CA VAL A 75 -3.20 -2.54 30.12
C VAL A 75 -1.93 -3.32 29.80
N LYS A 76 -1.30 -3.85 30.83
CA LYS A 76 -0.41 -5.00 30.69
C LYS A 76 -1.26 -6.21 30.35
N ALA A 77 -1.52 -6.41 29.06
CA ALA A 77 -2.23 -7.58 28.57
C ALA A 77 -1.62 -8.86 29.18
N PRO A 78 -2.40 -9.72 29.85
CA PRO A 78 -1.89 -10.97 30.36
C PRO A 78 -1.36 -11.78 29.18
N LYS A 79 -0.11 -12.21 29.29
CA LYS A 79 0.56 -13.00 28.26
C LYS A 79 -0.21 -14.30 28.09
N PHE A 80 -0.94 -14.42 26.98
CA PHE A 80 -1.61 -15.64 26.59
C PHE A 80 -0.53 -16.68 26.27
N GLU A 81 -0.34 -17.64 27.17
CA GLU A 81 0.37 -18.86 26.86
C GLU A 81 -0.67 -19.87 26.37
N PRO A 82 -0.66 -20.26 25.08
CA PRO A 82 -1.58 -21.25 24.58
C PRO A 82 -1.32 -22.58 25.31
N PRO A 83 -2.34 -23.27 25.82
CA PRO A 83 -2.16 -24.59 26.42
C PRO A 83 -1.56 -25.53 25.38
N VAL A 84 -0.43 -26.14 25.75
CA VAL A 84 0.16 -27.26 25.02
C VAL A 84 -0.73 -28.47 25.28
N GLU A 85 -1.86 -28.54 24.59
CA GLU A 85 -2.64 -29.76 24.47
C GLU A 85 -2.83 -30.02 22.98
N GLU A 86 -2.00 -30.93 22.46
CA GLU A 86 -2.25 -31.63 21.22
C GLU A 86 -3.63 -32.28 21.30
N PRO A 87 -4.63 -31.90 20.48
CA PRO A 87 -5.79 -32.74 20.29
C PRO A 87 -5.31 -34.02 19.60
N GLN A 88 -5.14 -35.08 20.39
CA GLN A 88 -5.13 -36.44 19.86
C GLN A 88 -6.51 -36.72 19.29
N VAL A 89 -6.69 -36.39 18.02
CA VAL A 89 -7.76 -36.94 17.20
C VAL A 89 -7.36 -38.39 16.89
N GLU A 90 -7.77 -39.29 17.77
CA GLU A 90 -8.05 -40.68 17.40
C GLU A 90 -8.94 -40.63 16.15
N GLU A 91 -8.38 -41.00 14.99
CA GLU A 91 -9.17 -41.29 13.81
C GLU A 91 -10.04 -42.53 14.09
N PRO A 92 -11.37 -42.42 13.99
CA PRO A 92 -12.27 -43.53 14.26
C PRO A 92 -12.08 -44.62 13.20
N GLN A 93 -11.95 -45.85 13.67
CA GLN A 93 -11.77 -47.05 12.85
C GLN A 93 -12.82 -47.15 11.74
N LEU A 94 -12.33 -47.34 10.51
CA LEU A 94 -13.12 -47.70 9.34
C LEU A 94 -13.66 -49.14 9.50
N GLU A 95 -14.80 -49.32 10.15
CA GLU A 95 -15.63 -50.51 9.96
C GLU A 95 -16.43 -50.34 8.66
N THR A 96 -15.91 -50.85 7.55
CA THR A 96 -16.73 -51.13 6.36
C THR A 96 -17.15 -52.59 6.44
N LYS A 97 -18.37 -52.81 6.90
CA LYS A 97 -19.06 -54.09 6.90
C LYS A 97 -20.22 -53.97 5.93
N ASP A 98 -20.00 -54.34 4.68
CA ASP A 98 -21.02 -54.60 3.66
C ASP A 98 -20.44 -55.73 2.77
N ALA A 99 -20.93 -56.96 2.93
CA ALA A 99 -22.04 -57.57 2.20
C ALA A 99 -21.57 -58.31 0.94
#